data_AF-A0A826J809-F1
#
_entry.id   AF-A0A826J809-F1
#
_cell.length_a   1.000
_cell.length_b   1.000
_cell.length_c   1.000
_cell.angle_alpha   90.00
_cell.angle_beta   90.00
_cell.angle_gamma   90.00
#
_symmetry.space_group_name_H-M   'P 1'
#
loop_
_entity.id
_entity.type
_entity.pdbx_description
1 polymer ?
#
loop_
_entity_poly.entity_id
_entity_poly.type
_entity_poly.pdbx_seq_one_letter_code
_entity_poly.pdbx_strand_id
1 'polypeptide(L)'
;FSALEQALLRYIAAGLGVSYEQLSRDYSKVSYSSARASANESWRYFMGRRKFIASRLATQMFSCWLEEALLRGIIRPPRARFDFYQARSAWSRAEWIGAGRMAIDGLKEVQESVMRIEAGLSTYEKELALMGEDYQDIFRQQVRESAERQKAGLSRP
;
A
#
# COMPACT_ATOMS: atom_id res chain seq x y z
N PHE A 1 -22.85 0.53 34.47
CA PHE A 1 -21.63 1.30 34.11
C PHE A 1 -20.98 0.80 32.82
N SER A 2 -20.75 -0.51 32.64
CA SER A 2 -20.14 -1.07 31.42
C SER A 2 -20.85 -0.72 30.10
N ALA A 3 -22.19 -0.73 30.06
CA ALA A 3 -22.93 -0.37 28.84
C ALA A 3 -22.72 1.09 28.40
N LEU A 4 -22.63 2.01 29.38
CA LEU A 4 -22.36 3.43 29.12
C LEU A 4 -20.92 3.63 28.62
N GLU A 5 -19.96 2.96 29.24
CA GLU A 5 -18.55 2.97 28.83
C GLU A 5 -18.39 2.47 27.39
N GLN A 6 -19.04 1.36 27.03
CA GLN A 6 -19.02 0.85 25.66
C GLN A 6 -19.66 1.81 24.65
N ALA A 7 -20.75 2.48 25.03
CA ALA A 7 -21.37 3.49 24.16
C ALA A 7 -20.43 4.69 23.94
N LEU A 8 -19.78 5.17 25.00
CA LEU A 8 -18.82 6.27 24.92
C LEU A 8 -17.63 5.92 24.01
N LEU A 9 -17.04 4.73 24.20
CA LEU A 9 -15.94 4.25 23.36
C LEU A 9 -16.34 4.12 21.89
N ARG A 10 -17.57 3.69 21.60
CA ARG A 10 -18.10 3.63 20.22
C ARG A 10 -18.19 5.00 19.56
N TYR A 11 -18.68 6.02 20.27
CA TYR A 11 -18.72 7.38 19.74
C TYR A 11 -17.33 7.98 19.53
N ILE A 12 -16.40 7.73 20.46
CA ILE A 12 -15.00 8.16 20.30
C ILE A 12 -14.37 7.47 19.09
N ALA A 13 -14.56 6.16 18.93
CA ALA A 13 -14.04 5.40 17.79
C ALA A 13 -14.56 5.96 16.45
N ALA A 14 -15.87 6.22 16.37
CA ALA A 14 -16.49 6.83 15.19
C ALA A 14 -15.92 8.22 14.88
N GLY A 15 -15.68 9.06 15.91
CA GLY A 15 -15.05 10.37 15.75
C GLY A 15 -13.60 10.31 15.29
N LEU A 16 -12.86 9.26 15.66
CA LEU A 16 -11.47 9.03 15.28
C LEU A 16 -11.32 8.30 13.94
N GLY A 17 -12.41 7.80 13.35
CA GLY A 17 -12.38 7.02 12.10
C GLY A 17 -11.77 5.62 12.26
N VAL A 18 -11.85 5.05 13.46
CA VAL A 18 -11.39 3.69 13.78
C VAL A 18 -12.55 2.88 14.34
N SER A 19 -12.43 1.56 14.32
CA SER A 19 -13.44 0.71 14.91
C SER A 19 -13.35 0.62 16.43
N TYR A 20 -14.47 0.25 17.08
CA TYR A 20 -14.51 0.05 18.52
C TYR A 20 -13.49 -1.02 18.96
N GLU A 21 -13.37 -2.10 18.20
CA GLU A 21 -12.47 -3.22 18.50
C GLU A 21 -11.01 -2.76 18.50
N GLN A 22 -10.63 -1.92 17.53
CA GLN A 22 -9.28 -1.38 17.45
C GLN A 22 -8.98 -0.38 18.58
N LEU A 23 -9.95 0.48 18.93
CA LEU A 23 -9.78 1.48 19.97
C LEU A 23 -9.71 0.85 21.37
N SER A 24 -10.64 -0.06 21.67
CA SER A 24 -10.75 -0.70 22.98
C SER A 24 -9.85 -1.92 23.15
N ARG A 25 -9.33 -2.47 22.04
CA ARG A 25 -8.64 -3.77 21.95
C ARG A 25 -9.49 -4.95 22.44
N ASP A 26 -10.81 -4.78 22.52
CA ASP A 26 -11.75 -5.83 22.89
C ASP A 26 -12.29 -6.51 21.63
N TYR A 27 -11.83 -7.74 21.40
CA TYR A 27 -12.30 -8.60 20.30
C TYR A 27 -13.23 -9.73 20.81
N SER A 28 -13.64 -9.71 22.08
CA SER A 28 -14.35 -10.82 22.71
C SER A 28 -15.71 -11.15 22.07
N LYS A 29 -16.36 -10.17 21.41
CA LYS A 29 -17.69 -10.30 20.80
C LYS A 29 -17.68 -10.27 19.27
N VAL A 30 -16.51 -10.42 18.65
CA VAL A 30 -16.32 -10.15 17.23
C VAL A 30 -16.13 -11.46 16.47
N SER A 31 -16.99 -11.71 15.48
CA SER A 31 -16.79 -12.81 14.54
C SER A 31 -15.68 -12.48 13.53
N TYR A 32 -15.12 -13.51 12.88
CA TYR A 32 -14.11 -13.33 11.82
C TYR A 32 -14.56 -12.33 10.73
N SER A 33 -15.80 -12.43 10.26
CA SER A 33 -16.33 -11.55 9.20
C SER A 33 -16.46 -10.10 9.67
N SER A 34 -16.93 -9.88 10.90
CA SER A 34 -17.03 -8.54 11.48
C SER A 34 -15.66 -7.93 11.77
N ALA A 35 -14.69 -8.73 12.24
CA ALA A 35 -13.32 -8.28 12.46
C ALA A 35 -12.68 -7.83 11.14
N ARG A 36 -12.89 -8.61 10.05
CA ARG A 36 -12.41 -8.26 8.72
C ARG A 36 -13.04 -6.98 8.18
N ALA A 37 -14.36 -6.83 8.32
CA ALA A 37 -15.04 -5.60 7.91
C ALA A 37 -14.51 -4.36 8.67
N SER A 38 -14.41 -4.47 9.98
CA SER A 38 -13.92 -3.44 10.91
C SER A 38 -12.47 -3.01 10.62
N ALA A 39 -11.59 -3.97 10.35
CA ALA A 39 -10.21 -3.70 9.93
C ALA A 39 -10.14 -3.00 8.56
N ASN A 40 -11.02 -3.37 7.62
CA ASN A 40 -11.03 -2.81 6.27
C ASN A 40 -11.54 -1.37 6.24
N GLU A 41 -12.54 -1.04 7.05
CA GLU A 41 -13.02 0.33 7.21
C GLU A 41 -11.92 1.24 7.75
N SER A 42 -11.28 0.81 8.85
CA SER A 42 -10.18 1.54 9.48
C SER A 42 -8.99 1.68 8.51
N TRP A 43 -8.67 0.62 7.76
CA TRP A 43 -7.65 0.66 6.72
C TRP A 43 -7.94 1.72 5.66
N ARG A 44 -9.18 1.78 5.14
CA ARG A 44 -9.59 2.81 4.15
C ARG A 44 -9.40 4.22 4.71
N TYR A 45 -9.75 4.45 5.97
CA TYR A 45 -9.54 5.73 6.64
C TYR A 45 -8.05 6.12 6.69
N PHE A 46 -7.19 5.21 7.14
CA PHE A 46 -5.75 5.44 7.18
C PHE A 46 -5.14 5.65 5.79
N MET A 47 -5.65 4.95 4.78
CA MET A 47 -5.21 5.09 3.40
C MET A 47 -5.51 6.47 2.82
N GLY A 48 -6.70 7.01 3.13
CA GLY A 48 -7.06 8.38 2.80
C GLY A 48 -6.11 9.40 3.44
N ARG A 49 -5.82 9.25 4.73
CA ARG A 49 -4.87 10.12 5.45
C ARG A 49 -3.45 10.02 4.90
N ARG A 50 -2.98 8.80 4.60
CA ARG A 50 -1.65 8.55 4.01
C ARG A 50 -1.51 9.27 2.68
N LYS A 51 -2.52 9.20 1.82
CA LYS A 51 -2.54 9.89 0.52
C LYS A 51 -2.47 11.41 0.66
N PHE A 52 -3.18 11.98 1.62
CA PHE A 52 -3.22 13.44 1.79
C PHE A 52 -1.98 14.01 2.48
N ILE A 53 -1.47 13.32 3.50
CA ILE A 53 -0.38 13.80 4.35
C ILE A 53 0.96 13.32 3.81
N ALA A 54 1.22 12.02 3.92
CA ALA A 54 2.53 11.44 3.64
C ALA A 54 2.86 11.48 2.14
N SER A 55 1.96 11.02 1.27
CA SER A 55 2.21 11.00 -0.17
C SER A 55 2.39 12.40 -0.74
N ARG A 56 1.64 13.40 -0.24
CA ARG A 56 1.79 14.79 -0.69
C ARG A 56 3.16 15.36 -0.31
N LEU A 57 3.59 15.16 0.94
CA LEU A 57 4.91 15.60 1.41
C LEU A 57 6.03 14.90 0.64
N ALA A 58 5.93 13.58 0.49
CA ALA A 58 6.91 12.79 -0.26
C ALA A 58 7.01 13.24 -1.72
N THR A 59 5.88 13.49 -2.39
CA THR A 59 5.86 14.04 -3.75
C THR A 59 6.50 15.44 -3.83
N GLN A 60 6.31 16.30 -2.83
CA GLN A 60 6.99 17.61 -2.80
C GLN A 60 8.50 17.45 -2.70
N MET A 61 8.98 16.60 -1.79
CA MET A 61 10.41 16.31 -1.63
C MET A 61 11.01 15.70 -2.91
N PHE A 62 10.30 14.72 -3.49
CA PHE A 62 10.68 14.11 -4.76
C PHE A 62 10.76 15.13 -5.90
N SER A 63 9.80 16.05 -5.97
CA SER A 63 9.79 17.09 -6.99
C SER A 63 11.01 18.01 -6.89
N CYS A 64 11.39 18.43 -5.68
CA CYS A 64 12.59 19.24 -5.46
C CYS A 64 13.87 18.47 -5.83
N TRP A 65 13.95 17.20 -5.45
CA TRP A 65 15.08 16.36 -5.82
C TRP A 65 15.17 16.14 -7.34
N LEU A 66 14.04 15.89 -8.01
CA LEU A 66 13.97 15.64 -9.44
C LEU A 66 14.37 16.90 -10.23
N GLU A 67 13.93 18.07 -9.79
CA GLU A 67 14.33 19.36 -10.34
C GLU A 67 15.86 19.50 -10.34
N GLU A 68 16.50 19.27 -9.20
CA GLU A 68 17.96 19.36 -9.06
C GLU A 68 18.69 18.30 -9.91
N ALA A 69 18.18 17.06 -9.95
CA ALA A 69 18.76 15.99 -10.74
C ALA A 69 18.71 16.26 -12.25
N LEU A 70 17.66 16.92 -12.72
CA LEU A 70 17.52 17.38 -14.10
C LEU A 70 18.46 18.55 -14.40
N LEU A 71 18.54 19.56 -13.53
CA LEU A 71 19.40 20.73 -13.71
C LEU A 71 20.89 20.36 -13.71
N ARG A 72 21.31 19.43 -12.86
CA ARG A 72 22.69 18.91 -12.83
C ARG A 72 23.01 17.94 -13.96
N GLY A 73 22.02 17.50 -14.74
CA GLY A 73 22.19 16.51 -15.79
C GLY A 73 22.50 15.09 -15.29
N ILE A 74 22.19 14.78 -14.02
CA ILE A 74 22.29 13.41 -13.47
C ILE A 74 21.26 12.51 -14.17
N ILE A 75 20.06 13.04 -14.36
CA ILE A 75 18.99 12.39 -15.11
C ILE A 75 18.86 13.12 -16.45
N ARG A 76 18.89 12.35 -17.54
CA ARG A 76 18.58 12.88 -18.87
C ARG A 76 17.06 12.86 -19.05
N PRO A 77 16.42 14.03 -19.27
CA PRO A 77 14.98 14.07 -19.46
C PRO A 77 14.58 13.29 -20.72
N PRO A 78 13.48 12.52 -20.68
CA PRO A 78 12.90 11.94 -21.89
C PRO A 78 12.44 13.05 -22.86
N ARG A 79 12.23 12.69 -24.13
CA ARG A 79 11.58 13.58 -25.09
C ARG A 79 10.14 13.84 -24.66
N ALA A 80 9.91 14.97 -24.02
CA ALA A 80 8.59 15.41 -23.54
C ALA A 80 8.12 16.66 -24.30
N ARG A 81 6.80 16.79 -24.44
CA ARG A 81 6.17 17.97 -25.06
C ARG A 81 6.33 19.24 -24.21
N PHE A 82 6.29 19.09 -22.89
CA PHE A 82 6.38 20.18 -21.93
C PHE A 82 7.60 19.98 -21.04
N ASP A 83 8.29 21.08 -20.73
CA ASP A 83 9.42 21.06 -19.81
C ASP A 83 8.97 20.78 -18.36
N PHE A 84 9.95 20.62 -17.46
CA PHE A 84 9.68 20.34 -16.05
C PHE A 84 8.85 21.43 -15.37
N TYR A 85 9.09 22.70 -15.67
CA TYR A 85 8.41 23.83 -15.02
C TYR A 85 6.98 24.01 -15.54
N GLN A 86 6.75 23.79 -16.83
CA GLN A 86 5.45 23.82 -17.49
C GLN A 86 4.54 22.69 -17.00
N ALA A 87 5.10 21.53 -16.62
CA ALA A 87 4.32 20.35 -16.27
C ALA A 87 4.81 19.65 -14.99
N ARG A 88 5.23 20.41 -13.97
CA ARG A 88 5.87 19.89 -12.73
C ARG A 88 5.11 18.73 -12.10
N SER A 89 3.79 18.83 -12.01
CA SER A 89 2.93 17.79 -11.44
C SER A 89 2.92 16.49 -12.25
N ALA A 90 3.08 16.56 -13.57
CA ALA A 90 3.15 15.39 -14.43
C ALA A 90 4.52 14.71 -14.32
N TRP A 91 5.59 15.51 -14.31
CA TRP A 91 6.97 15.03 -14.12
C TRP A 91 7.19 14.41 -12.75
N SER A 92 6.59 14.98 -11.71
CA SER A 92 6.77 14.53 -10.32
C SER A 92 5.70 13.53 -9.87
N ARG A 93 4.91 12.97 -10.80
CA ARG A 93 3.89 11.99 -10.46
C ARG A 93 4.56 10.69 -10.00
N ALA A 94 4.33 10.33 -8.76
CA ALA A 94 4.82 9.10 -8.16
C ALA A 94 3.74 8.47 -7.29
N GLU A 95 3.77 7.15 -7.18
CA GLU A 95 3.00 6.38 -6.19
C GLU A 95 3.93 6.02 -5.03
N TRP A 96 3.40 6.07 -3.81
CA TRP A 96 4.17 5.86 -2.59
C TRP A 96 3.67 4.61 -1.89
N ILE A 97 4.46 3.55 -1.95
CA ILE A 97 4.20 2.30 -1.26
C ILE A 97 4.52 2.52 0.22
N GLY A 98 3.54 2.28 1.08
CA GLY A 98 3.70 2.32 2.53
C GLY A 98 3.55 0.93 3.12
N ALA A 99 3.38 0.86 4.44
CA ALA A 99 3.07 -0.41 5.10
C ALA A 99 1.90 -1.13 4.41
N GLY A 100 2.02 -2.44 4.29
CA GLY A 100 1.00 -3.32 3.72
C GLY A 100 -0.21 -3.47 4.62
N ARG A 101 -1.30 -3.94 4.03
CA ARG A 101 -2.51 -4.32 4.76
C ARG A 101 -2.25 -5.62 5.52
N MET A 102 -2.65 -5.65 6.78
CA MET A 102 -2.62 -6.89 7.57
C MET A 102 -3.62 -7.90 7.00
N ALA A 103 -3.13 -9.09 6.66
CA ALA A 103 -3.98 -10.19 6.21
C ALA A 103 -4.60 -10.91 7.41
N ILE A 104 -5.92 -11.07 7.39
CA ILE A 104 -6.66 -11.76 8.46
C ILE A 104 -6.82 -13.25 8.14
N ASP A 105 -7.00 -13.59 6.86
CA ASP A 105 -6.89 -14.95 6.31
C ASP A 105 -5.97 -14.88 5.10
N GLY A 106 -4.71 -15.25 5.31
CA GLY A 106 -3.68 -15.13 4.29
C GLY A 106 -3.99 -15.94 3.03
N LEU A 107 -4.64 -17.10 3.15
CA LEU A 107 -4.90 -17.95 1.98
C LEU A 107 -5.96 -17.33 1.07
N LYS A 108 -7.09 -16.91 1.65
CA LYS A 108 -8.19 -16.31 0.87
C LYS A 108 -7.77 -15.00 0.21
N GLU A 109 -6.99 -14.18 0.91
CA GLU A 109 -6.55 -12.89 0.37
C GLU A 109 -5.51 -13.05 -0.75
N VAL A 110 -4.60 -14.02 -0.64
CA VAL A 110 -3.67 -14.36 -1.73
C VAL A 110 -4.41 -14.92 -2.94
N GLN A 111 -5.37 -15.83 -2.74
CA GLN A 111 -6.20 -16.35 -3.83
C GLN A 111 -7.00 -15.24 -4.53
N GLU A 112 -7.58 -14.32 -3.76
CA GLU A 112 -8.30 -13.16 -4.28
C GLU A 112 -7.39 -12.25 -5.12
N SER A 113 -6.14 -12.03 -4.70
CA SER A 113 -5.15 -11.27 -5.47
C SER A 113 -4.73 -11.99 -6.76
N VAL A 114 -4.48 -13.30 -6.71
CA VAL A 114 -4.15 -14.10 -7.90
C VAL A 114 -5.30 -14.05 -8.92
N MET A 115 -6.53 -14.31 -8.48
CA MET A 115 -7.71 -14.25 -9.35
C MET A 115 -7.91 -12.87 -9.98
N ARG A 116 -7.64 -11.78 -9.24
CA ARG A 116 -7.73 -10.41 -9.79
C ARG A 116 -6.69 -10.14 -10.88
N ILE A 117 -5.48 -10.67 -10.72
CA ILE A 117 -4.43 -10.55 -11.75
C ILE A 117 -4.80 -11.38 -12.98
N GLU A 118 -5.18 -12.64 -12.79
CA GLU A 118 -5.53 -13.56 -13.87
C GLU A 118 -6.77 -13.08 -14.66
N ALA A 119 -7.75 -12.50 -13.98
CA ALA A 119 -8.93 -11.91 -14.60
C ALA A 119 -8.66 -10.55 -15.29
N GLY A 120 -7.43 -10.01 -15.19
CA GLY A 120 -7.05 -8.71 -15.76
C GLY A 120 -7.65 -7.50 -15.05
N LEU A 121 -8.17 -7.67 -13.83
CA LEU A 121 -8.72 -6.59 -13.00
C LEU A 121 -7.64 -5.82 -12.23
N SER A 122 -6.45 -6.41 -12.10
CA SER A 122 -5.31 -5.84 -11.36
C SER A 122 -3.97 -6.16 -12.02
N THR A 123 -2.90 -5.62 -11.45
CA THR A 123 -1.51 -5.86 -11.88
C THR A 123 -0.68 -6.34 -10.69
N TYR A 124 0.46 -7.01 -10.96
CA TYR A 124 1.40 -7.42 -9.91
C TYR A 124 1.84 -6.23 -9.04
N GLU A 125 2.09 -5.07 -9.64
CA GLU A 125 2.46 -3.84 -8.94
C GLU A 125 1.37 -3.40 -7.95
N LYS A 126 0.09 -3.40 -8.36
CA LYS A 126 -1.01 -3.01 -7.47
C LYS A 126 -1.21 -4.00 -6.33
N GLU A 127 -1.14 -5.30 -6.60
CA GLU A 127 -1.33 -6.33 -5.57
C GLU A 127 -0.16 -6.39 -4.58
N LEU A 128 1.09 -6.27 -5.05
CA LEU A 128 2.25 -6.22 -4.17
C LEU A 128 2.31 -4.93 -3.36
N ALA A 129 1.92 -3.78 -3.94
CA ALA A 129 1.81 -2.53 -3.19
C ALA A 129 0.77 -2.60 -2.05
N LEU A 130 -0.29 -3.43 -2.18
CA LEU A 130 -1.22 -3.70 -1.07
C LEU A 130 -0.56 -4.49 0.07
N MET A 131 0.42 -5.32 -0.24
CA MET A 131 1.27 -6.03 0.73
C MET A 131 2.42 -5.15 1.24
N GLY A 132 2.60 -3.95 0.69
CA GLY A 132 3.67 -3.02 1.05
C GLY A 132 5.01 -3.30 0.36
N GLU A 133 4.99 -4.13 -0.69
CA GLU A 133 6.17 -4.57 -1.43
C GLU A 133 6.26 -3.89 -2.79
N ASP A 134 7.49 -3.66 -3.26
CA ASP A 134 7.75 -3.19 -4.61
C ASP A 134 7.83 -4.36 -5.61
N TYR A 135 7.07 -4.26 -6.70
CA TYR A 135 7.01 -5.31 -7.72
C TYR A 135 8.36 -5.57 -8.39
N GLN A 136 9.14 -4.52 -8.67
CA GLN A 136 10.39 -4.68 -9.40
C GLN A 136 11.43 -5.39 -8.54
N ASP A 137 11.47 -5.08 -7.24
CA ASP A 137 12.37 -5.73 -6.30
C ASP A 137 12.00 -7.22 -6.10
N ILE A 138 10.71 -7.53 -5.94
CA ILE A 138 10.22 -8.92 -5.85
C ILE A 138 10.59 -9.71 -7.12
N PHE A 139 10.32 -9.17 -8.30
CA PHE A 139 10.62 -9.86 -9.55
C PHE A 139 12.13 -10.05 -9.77
N ARG A 140 12.93 -9.03 -9.43
CA ARG A 140 14.40 -9.13 -9.49
C ARG A 140 14.91 -10.24 -8.56
N GLN A 141 14.34 -10.34 -7.36
CA GLN A 141 14.67 -11.38 -6.40
C GLN A 141 14.24 -12.78 -6.89
N GLN A 142 13.03 -12.93 -7.42
CA GLN A 142 12.54 -14.20 -7.96
C GLN A 142 13.42 -14.73 -9.11
N VAL A 143 13.87 -13.85 -10.01
CA VAL A 143 14.79 -14.23 -11.10
C VAL A 143 16.11 -14.76 -10.54
N ARG A 144 16.67 -14.08 -9.55
CA ARG A 144 17.90 -14.49 -8.89
C ARG A 144 17.74 -15.85 -8.19
N GLU A 145 16.68 -16.02 -7.40
CA GLU A 145 16.38 -17.25 -6.69
C GLU A 145 16.15 -18.43 -7.64
N SER A 146 15.46 -18.19 -8.76
CA SER A 146 15.26 -19.21 -9.78
C SER A 146 16.58 -19.66 -10.41
N ALA A 147 17.50 -18.73 -10.68
CA ALA A 147 18.81 -19.05 -11.23
C ALA A 147 19.69 -19.81 -10.21
N GLU A 148 19.64 -19.44 -8.93
CA GLU A 148 20.34 -20.14 -7.85
C GLU A 148 19.78 -21.55 -7.63
N ARG A 149 18.46 -21.71 -7.62
CA ARG A 149 17.80 -23.03 -7.54
C ARG A 149 18.18 -23.94 -8.71
N GLN A 150 18.17 -23.41 -9.93
CA GLN A 150 18.56 -24.18 -11.12
C GLN A 150 20.02 -24.64 -11.04
N LYS A 151 20.93 -23.77 -10.59
CA LYS A 151 22.34 -24.13 -10.36
C LYS A 151 22.51 -25.19 -9.27
N ALA A 152 21.68 -25.13 -8.23
CA ALA A 152 21.68 -26.10 -7.12
C ALA A 152 20.94 -27.41 -7.45
N GLY A 153 20.33 -27.54 -8.64
CA GLY A 153 19.53 -28.72 -9.01
C GLY A 153 18.18 -28.83 -8.30
N LEU A 154 17.68 -27.73 -7.71
CA LEU A 154 16.39 -27.68 -7.02
C LEU A 154 15.26 -27.40 -8.01
N SER A 155 14.06 -27.95 -7.72
CA SER A 155 12.87 -27.71 -8.53
C SER A 155 12.39 -26.26 -8.45
N ARG A 156 11.58 -25.86 -9.43
CA ARG A 156 10.88 -24.57 -9.39
C ARG A 156 10.03 -24.45 -8.11
N PRO A 157 9.95 -23.26 -7.51
CA PRO A 157 9.05 -22.99 -6.38
C PRO A 157 7.59 -23.19 -6.76
#